data_AF-A0A2L0CY83-F1
#
_entry.id   AF-A0A2L0CY83-F1
#
_cell.length_a   1.000
_cell.length_b   1.000
_cell.length_c   1.000
_cell.angle_alpha   90.00
_cell.angle_beta   90.00
_cell.angle_gamma   90.00
#
_symmetry.space_group_name_H-M   'P 1'
#
loop_
_entity.id
_entity.type
_entity.pdbx_description
1 polymer ?
#
loop_
_entity_poly.entity_id
_entity_poly.type
_entity_poly.pdbx_seq_one_letter_code
_entity_poly.pdbx_strand_id
1 'polypeptide(L)'
;QVHRLWLKQPILSLSDLEVLKHTKHRNWSTYVIDTTYDVVDGLPGLRLHIDTICEEAEQASKKHQILILSDRNAGEKRVPISSLLALGAVHHHLIEMRSRMKVALVVETAEARQVHHICVLMGYGADAICPYLPMELAASLRQDGVLDASFTDDVISQNFAQAIQTGISK
;
A
#
# COMPACT_ATOMS: atom_id res chain seq x y z
N GLN A 1 -23.70 -11.76 7.77
CA GLN A 1 -23.11 -11.58 6.42
C GLN A 1 -21.78 -10.88 6.58
N VAL A 2 -20.69 -11.41 6.01
CA VAL A 2 -19.39 -10.73 6.07
C VAL A 2 -19.33 -9.78 4.87
N HIS A 3 -19.44 -8.48 5.11
CA HIS A 3 -19.27 -7.49 4.06
C HIS A 3 -17.78 -7.44 3.71
N ARG A 4 -17.41 -7.89 2.51
CA ARG A 4 -16.02 -7.87 2.00
C ARG A 4 -15.95 -7.08 0.70
N LEU A 5 -14.88 -6.32 0.51
CA LEU A 5 -14.52 -5.75 -0.78
C LEU A 5 -13.91 -6.89 -1.59
N TRP A 6 -14.41 -7.11 -2.81
CA TRP A 6 -13.80 -8.08 -3.71
C TRP A 6 -13.06 -7.34 -4.82
N LEU A 7 -11.76 -7.59 -4.91
CA LEU A 7 -10.91 -7.12 -5.99
C LEU A 7 -10.65 -8.27 -6.96
N LYS A 8 -10.64 -7.97 -8.26
CA LYS A 8 -10.31 -8.96 -9.29
C LYS A 8 -8.84 -9.39 -9.24
N GLN A 9 -7.98 -8.49 -8.77
CA GLN A 9 -6.53 -8.64 -8.68
C GLN A 9 -6.01 -7.82 -7.49
N PRO A 10 -4.82 -8.12 -6.96
CA PRO A 10 -4.29 -7.44 -5.77
C PRO A 10 -3.77 -6.02 -6.07
N ILE A 11 -3.61 -5.65 -7.34
CA ILE A 11 -3.06 -4.35 -7.73
C ILE A 11 -4.17 -3.31 -7.86
N LEU A 12 -3.95 -2.17 -7.20
CA LEU A 12 -4.79 -0.98 -7.26
C LEU A 12 -4.13 0.10 -8.11
N SER A 13 -4.91 0.73 -8.99
CA SER A 13 -4.50 1.97 -9.65
C SER A 13 -4.45 3.15 -8.65
N LEU A 14 -3.86 4.27 -9.06
CA LEU A 14 -3.89 5.52 -8.28
C LEU A 14 -5.33 5.98 -8.01
N SER A 15 -6.21 5.86 -9.01
CA SER A 15 -7.62 6.24 -8.89
C SER A 15 -8.39 5.29 -7.98
N ASP A 16 -8.13 3.97 -8.06
CA ASP A 16 -8.74 2.99 -7.13
C ASP A 16 -8.36 3.30 -5.68
N LEU A 17 -7.08 3.60 -5.43
CA LEU A 17 -6.60 3.94 -4.09
C LEU A 17 -7.27 5.21 -3.56
N GLU A 18 -7.41 6.24 -4.39
CA GLU A 18 -8.06 7.49 -4.02
C GLU A 18 -9.54 7.28 -3.66
N VAL A 19 -10.24 6.45 -4.43
CA VAL A 19 -11.61 6.02 -4.12
C VAL A 19 -11.66 5.30 -2.76
N LEU A 20 -10.68 4.44 -2.46
CA LEU A 20 -10.61 3.76 -1.16
C LEU A 20 -10.31 4.73 -0.01
N LYS A 21 -9.41 5.70 -0.19
CA LYS A 21 -9.11 6.74 0.82
C LYS A 21 -10.35 7.53 1.23
N HIS A 22 -11.25 7.78 0.27
CA HIS A 22 -12.48 8.56 0.50
C HIS A 22 -13.77 7.75 0.60
N THR A 23 -13.68 6.41 0.70
CA THR A 23 -14.86 5.56 0.73
C THR A 23 -15.76 5.87 1.94
N LYS A 24 -17.07 5.88 1.69
CA LYS A 24 -18.13 5.92 2.72
C LYS A 24 -19.13 4.78 2.53
N HIS A 25 -18.81 3.83 1.65
CA HIS A 25 -19.70 2.73 1.33
C HIS A 25 -19.93 1.88 2.59
N ARG A 26 -21.19 1.66 2.97
CA ARG A 26 -21.56 0.87 4.17
C ARG A 26 -20.95 1.40 5.48
N ASN A 27 -20.79 2.72 5.59
CA ASN A 27 -20.10 3.37 6.73
C ASN A 27 -18.66 2.91 6.92
N TRP A 28 -18.05 2.32 5.89
CA TRP A 28 -16.63 2.04 5.93
C TRP A 28 -15.86 3.34 5.91
N SER A 29 -14.74 3.32 6.60
CA SER A 29 -13.78 4.40 6.59
C SER A 29 -12.37 3.83 6.52
N THR A 30 -11.49 4.66 5.98
CA THR A 30 -10.10 4.35 5.74
C THR A 30 -9.23 5.22 6.64
N TYR A 31 -8.13 4.65 7.12
CA TYR A 31 -7.12 5.37 7.86
C TYR A 31 -5.76 5.15 7.18
N VAL A 32 -5.04 6.24 6.94
CA VAL A 32 -3.71 6.20 6.31
C VAL A 32 -2.67 6.33 7.40
N ILE A 33 -1.77 5.36 7.49
CA ILE A 33 -0.67 5.30 8.44
C ILE A 33 0.60 5.65 7.67
N ASP A 34 1.30 6.67 8.15
CA ASP A 34 2.56 7.10 7.57
C ASP A 34 3.70 6.15 7.97
N THR A 35 4.25 5.43 6.99
CA THR A 35 5.39 4.52 7.20
C THR A 35 6.73 5.19 6.94
N THR A 36 6.82 6.50 7.17
CA THR A 36 8.06 7.27 7.15
C THR A 36 8.38 7.82 8.53
N TYR A 37 9.65 8.07 8.84
CA TYR A 37 10.11 8.67 10.10
C TYR A 37 11.10 9.82 9.84
N ASP A 38 11.35 10.67 10.84
CA ASP A 38 12.22 11.83 10.66
C ASP A 38 13.68 11.40 10.51
N VAL A 39 14.40 11.98 9.55
CA VAL A 39 15.80 11.66 9.29
C VAL A 39 16.68 11.93 10.50
N VAL A 40 16.30 12.88 11.36
CA VAL A 40 17.05 13.25 12.57
C VAL A 40 17.04 12.14 13.63
N ASP A 41 16.07 11.23 13.58
CA ASP A 41 15.94 10.13 14.55
C ASP A 41 16.92 8.97 14.27
N GLY A 42 17.49 8.93 13.05
CA GLY A 42 18.49 7.96 12.63
C GLY A 42 18.04 6.49 12.79
N LEU A 43 19.01 5.59 12.95
CA LEU A 43 18.73 4.15 13.12
C LEU A 43 17.85 3.80 14.33
N PRO A 44 18.00 4.44 15.51
CA PRO A 44 17.09 4.20 16.63
C PRO A 44 15.63 4.56 16.29
N GLY A 45 15.42 5.59 15.47
CA GLY A 45 14.11 6.03 14.99
C GLY A 45 13.34 4.94 14.25
N LEU A 46 14.02 4.09 13.49
CA LEU A 46 13.37 3.00 12.76
C LEU A 46 12.60 2.07 13.69
N ARG A 47 13.25 1.59 14.77
CA ARG A 47 12.61 0.65 15.70
C ARG A 47 11.44 1.30 16.43
N LEU A 48 11.65 2.52 16.93
CA LEU A 48 10.61 3.28 17.63
C LEU A 48 9.39 3.53 16.73
N HIS A 49 9.62 3.86 15.47
CA HIS A 49 8.54 4.14 14.52
C HIS A 49 7.79 2.86 14.13
N ILE A 50 8.48 1.71 14.02
CA ILE A 50 7.81 0.41 13.82
C ILE A 50 6.83 0.12 14.98
N ASP A 51 7.27 0.32 16.22
CA ASP A 51 6.40 0.13 17.39
C ASP A 51 5.21 1.11 17.35
N THR A 52 5.48 2.36 16.95
CA THR A 52 4.45 3.41 16.82
C THR A 52 3.39 3.05 15.77
N ILE A 53 3.77 2.61 14.57
CA ILE A 53 2.79 2.25 13.52
C ILE A 53 1.98 1.01 13.91
N CYS A 54 2.53 0.08 14.69
CA CYS A 54 1.80 -1.08 15.20
C CYS A 54 0.72 -0.66 16.20
N GLU A 55 1.05 0.21 17.15
CA GLU A 55 0.10 0.77 18.11
C GLU A 55 -0.98 1.62 17.41
N GLU A 56 -0.57 2.48 16.48
CA GLU A 56 -1.46 3.30 15.66
C GLU A 56 -2.45 2.44 14.86
N ALA A 57 -1.95 1.39 14.19
CA ALA A 57 -2.78 0.45 13.45
C ALA A 57 -3.78 -0.27 14.35
N GLU A 58 -3.39 -0.67 15.57
CA GLU A 58 -4.30 -1.28 16.53
C GLU A 58 -5.43 -0.31 16.92
N GLN A 59 -5.11 0.94 17.25
CA GLN A 59 -6.13 1.92 17.60
C GLN A 59 -7.05 2.24 16.41
N ALA A 60 -6.46 2.43 15.23
CA ALA A 60 -7.22 2.70 14.00
C ALA A 60 -8.17 1.54 13.66
N SER A 61 -7.74 0.29 13.89
CA SER A 61 -8.54 -0.91 13.61
C SER A 61 -9.86 -1.00 14.39
N LYS A 62 -10.00 -0.23 15.48
CA LYS A 62 -11.22 -0.18 16.30
C LYS A 62 -12.33 0.65 15.62
N LYS A 63 -11.97 1.55 14.70
CA LYS A 63 -12.89 2.50 14.06
C LYS A 63 -12.96 2.34 12.55
N HIS A 64 -11.86 1.97 11.92
CA HIS A 64 -11.68 1.92 10.48
C HIS A 64 -11.68 0.48 9.98
N GLN A 65 -12.18 0.26 8.77
CA GLN A 65 -12.25 -1.07 8.14
C GLN A 65 -11.12 -1.27 7.13
N ILE A 66 -10.45 -0.19 6.73
CA ILE A 66 -9.33 -0.21 5.80
C ILE A 66 -8.20 0.60 6.41
N LEU A 67 -7.02 0.00 6.52
CA LEU A 67 -5.79 0.68 6.89
C LEU A 67 -4.88 0.70 5.66
N ILE A 68 -4.39 1.87 5.30
CA ILE A 68 -3.42 2.04 4.23
C ILE A 68 -2.07 2.35 4.88
N LEU A 69 -1.09 1.49 4.68
CA LEU A 69 0.32 1.77 5.00
C LEU A 69 0.92 2.53 3.82
N SER A 70 1.41 3.74 4.05
CA SER A 70 1.85 4.63 2.97
C SER A 70 3.25 5.19 3.21
N ASP A 71 4.14 4.99 2.23
CA ASP A 71 5.46 5.61 2.19
C ASP A 71 5.47 6.94 1.41
N ARG A 72 4.30 7.48 1.06
CA ARG A 72 4.12 8.67 0.21
C ARG A 72 4.80 9.94 0.74
N ASN A 73 5.01 10.03 2.05
CA ASN A 73 5.66 11.18 2.69
C ASN A 73 7.20 11.12 2.61
N ALA A 74 7.77 10.13 1.93
CA ALA A 74 9.21 9.99 1.78
C ALA A 74 9.82 11.23 1.08
N GLY A 75 10.96 11.69 1.57
CA GLY A 75 11.63 12.87 1.04
C GLY A 75 12.91 13.20 1.82
N GLU A 76 13.46 14.40 1.59
CA GLU A 76 14.76 14.81 2.17
C GLU A 76 14.81 14.73 3.70
N LYS A 77 13.68 14.90 4.38
CA LYS A 77 13.56 14.88 5.85
C LYS A 77 12.85 13.65 6.40
N ARG A 78 12.33 12.79 5.51
CA ARG A 78 11.45 11.68 5.89
C ARG A 78 11.95 10.40 5.25
N VAL A 79 12.46 9.49 6.08
CA VAL A 79 13.01 8.22 5.63
C VAL A 79 11.89 7.19 5.56
N PRO A 80 11.66 6.54 4.41
CA PRO A 80 10.68 5.46 4.33
C PRO A 80 11.17 4.21 5.05
N ILE A 81 10.27 3.58 5.81
CA ILE A 81 10.44 2.20 6.26
C ILE A 81 10.16 1.30 5.07
N SER A 82 10.95 0.23 4.91
CA SER A 82 10.65 -0.78 3.89
C SER A 82 9.20 -1.25 4.03
N SER A 83 8.47 -1.23 2.92
CA SER A 83 7.04 -1.52 2.93
C SER A 83 6.73 -2.93 3.40
N LEU A 84 7.63 -3.89 3.12
CA LEU A 84 7.52 -5.25 3.62
C LEU A 84 7.70 -5.31 5.14
N LEU A 85 8.66 -4.57 5.69
CA LEU A 85 8.92 -4.54 7.12
C LEU A 85 7.76 -3.90 7.88
N ALA A 86 7.28 -2.75 7.41
CA ALA A 86 6.12 -2.07 7.99
C ALA A 86 4.86 -2.96 7.95
N LEU A 87 4.59 -3.56 6.79
CA LEU A 87 3.46 -4.49 6.63
C LEU A 87 3.57 -5.69 7.54
N GLY A 88 4.73 -6.37 7.56
CA GLY A 88 4.91 -7.58 8.37
C GLY A 88 4.74 -7.30 9.86
N ALA A 89 5.32 -6.20 10.36
CA ALA A 89 5.18 -5.78 11.75
C ALA A 89 3.71 -5.53 12.11
N VAL A 90 3.02 -4.69 11.34
CA VAL A 90 1.60 -4.37 11.57
C VAL A 90 0.72 -5.60 11.42
N HIS A 91 0.97 -6.45 10.43
CA HIS A 91 0.19 -7.66 10.20
C HIS A 91 0.26 -8.61 11.39
N HIS A 92 1.47 -8.91 11.88
CA HIS A 92 1.66 -9.81 13.02
C HIS A 92 1.13 -9.20 14.32
N HIS A 93 1.39 -7.91 14.58
CA HIS A 93 0.84 -7.20 15.75
C HIS A 93 -0.69 -7.27 15.78
N LEU A 94 -1.36 -7.00 14.65
CA LEU A 94 -2.82 -7.09 14.57
C LEU A 94 -3.35 -8.52 14.73
N ILE A 95 -2.57 -9.55 14.39
CA ILE A 95 -2.94 -10.96 14.67
C ILE A 95 -2.90 -11.20 16.17
N GLU A 96 -1.82 -10.81 16.84
CA GLU A 96 -1.64 -10.97 18.29
C GLU A 96 -2.74 -10.25 19.06
N MET A 97 -3.12 -9.05 18.62
CA MET A 97 -4.21 -8.25 19.18
C MET A 97 -5.61 -8.64 18.69
N ARG A 98 -5.74 -9.76 17.95
CA ARG A 98 -7.01 -10.31 17.41
C ARG A 98 -7.84 -9.30 16.61
N SER A 99 -7.16 -8.36 15.97
CA SER A 99 -7.78 -7.25 15.23
C SER A 99 -7.60 -7.38 13.71
N ARG A 100 -6.68 -8.23 13.23
CA ARG A 100 -6.42 -8.43 11.78
C ARG A 100 -7.65 -8.84 10.97
N MET A 101 -8.57 -9.62 11.55
CA MET A 101 -9.80 -10.06 10.86
C MET A 101 -10.83 -8.93 10.65
N LYS A 102 -10.66 -7.77 11.30
CA LYS A 102 -11.61 -6.65 11.27
C LYS A 102 -11.27 -5.60 10.21
N VAL A 103 -10.05 -5.65 9.68
CA VAL A 103 -9.50 -4.62 8.79
C VAL A 103 -8.92 -5.23 7.52
N ALA A 104 -9.02 -4.49 6.42
CA ALA A 104 -8.20 -4.68 5.23
C ALA A 104 -6.89 -3.90 5.37
N LEU A 105 -5.76 -4.53 5.04
CA LEU A 105 -4.45 -3.89 4.96
C LEU A 105 -4.09 -3.64 3.51
N VAL A 106 -3.98 -2.36 3.16
CA VAL A 106 -3.58 -1.90 1.82
C VAL A 106 -2.19 -1.27 1.91
N VAL A 107 -1.33 -1.51 0.94
CA VAL A 107 0.02 -0.92 0.89
C VAL A 107 0.11 0.06 -0.27
N GLU A 108 0.34 1.33 0.01
CA GLU A 108 0.71 2.37 -0.96
C GLU A 108 2.23 2.56 -0.91
N THR A 109 2.94 2.13 -1.96
CA THR A 109 4.42 2.11 -1.92
C THR A 109 5.11 2.47 -3.23
N ALA A 110 6.26 3.13 -3.10
CA ALA A 110 7.22 3.34 -4.18
C ALA A 110 8.12 2.13 -4.47
N GLU A 111 8.31 1.21 -3.52
CA GLU A 111 9.29 0.12 -3.62
C GLU A 111 8.81 -1.03 -4.55
N ALA A 112 7.51 -1.25 -4.61
CA ALA A 112 6.93 -2.42 -5.28
C ALA A 112 6.88 -2.27 -6.80
N ARG A 113 7.92 -2.75 -7.50
CA ARG A 113 8.01 -2.71 -8.97
C ARG A 113 8.16 -4.06 -9.68
N GLN A 114 8.33 -5.16 -8.95
CA GLN A 114 8.55 -6.50 -9.51
C GLN A 114 7.54 -7.50 -8.96
N VAL A 115 7.29 -8.56 -9.73
CA VAL A 115 6.40 -9.67 -9.33
C VAL A 115 6.77 -10.19 -7.95
N HIS A 116 8.06 -10.39 -7.68
CA HIS A 116 8.53 -10.86 -6.37
C HIS A 116 8.10 -9.94 -5.21
N HIS A 117 8.23 -8.62 -5.36
CA HIS A 117 7.80 -7.68 -4.32
C HIS A 117 6.30 -7.82 -4.02
N ILE A 118 5.47 -7.96 -5.07
CA ILE A 118 4.02 -8.16 -4.90
C ILE A 118 3.74 -9.49 -4.20
N CYS A 119 4.35 -10.59 -4.63
CA CYS A 119 4.18 -11.90 -4.00
C CYS A 119 4.54 -11.87 -2.52
N VAL A 120 5.65 -11.22 -2.17
CA VAL A 120 6.11 -11.14 -0.78
C VAL A 120 5.19 -10.27 0.07
N LEU A 121 4.76 -9.11 -0.43
CA LEU A 121 3.78 -8.27 0.27
C LEU A 121 2.45 -9.00 0.49
N MET A 122 1.94 -9.71 -0.52
CA MET A 122 0.73 -10.54 -0.37
C MET A 122 0.93 -11.66 0.65
N GLY A 123 2.08 -12.35 0.59
CA GLY A 123 2.41 -13.43 1.53
C GLY A 123 2.53 -12.96 2.98
N TYR A 124 2.91 -11.70 3.20
CA TYR A 124 2.99 -11.06 4.52
C TYR A 124 1.71 -10.30 4.91
N GLY A 125 0.62 -10.50 4.18
CA GLY A 125 -0.72 -10.12 4.65
C GLY A 125 -1.27 -8.83 4.07
N ALA A 126 -0.74 -8.31 2.95
CA ALA A 126 -1.41 -7.26 2.19
C ALA A 126 -2.66 -7.81 1.49
N ASP A 127 -3.79 -7.13 1.67
CA ASP A 127 -5.04 -7.43 0.96
C ASP A 127 -5.08 -6.76 -0.42
N ALA A 128 -4.41 -5.62 -0.58
CA ALA A 128 -4.23 -4.93 -1.86
C ALA A 128 -2.97 -4.05 -1.84
N ILE A 129 -2.40 -3.77 -3.01
CA ILE A 129 -1.14 -3.04 -3.18
C ILE A 129 -1.31 -2.00 -4.28
N CYS A 130 -0.99 -0.74 -3.98
CA CYS A 130 -0.88 0.35 -4.95
C CYS A 130 0.61 0.72 -5.14
N PRO A 131 1.25 0.22 -6.20
CA PRO A 131 2.62 0.58 -6.55
C PRO A 131 2.62 1.93 -7.29
N TYR A 132 2.55 3.04 -6.54
CA TYR A 132 2.32 4.36 -7.16
C TYR A 132 3.50 4.81 -8.01
N LEU A 133 4.74 4.58 -7.57
CA LEU A 133 5.91 5.14 -8.25
C LEU A 133 6.12 4.58 -9.67
N PRO A 134 6.00 3.26 -9.94
CA PRO A 134 6.00 2.76 -11.32
C PRO A 134 4.92 3.37 -12.22
N MET A 135 3.72 3.61 -11.68
CA MET A 135 2.61 4.21 -12.45
C MET A 135 2.88 5.68 -12.76
N GLU A 136 3.32 6.45 -11.77
CA GLU A 136 3.68 7.87 -11.94
C GLU A 136 4.89 8.04 -12.85
N LEU A 137 5.88 7.16 -12.76
CA LEU A 137 7.03 7.15 -13.68
C LEU A 137 6.59 6.91 -15.13
N ALA A 138 5.71 5.95 -15.37
CA ALA A 138 5.18 5.71 -16.72
C ALA A 138 4.38 6.93 -17.24
N ALA A 139 3.60 7.59 -16.38
CA ALA A 139 2.91 8.82 -16.74
C ALA A 139 3.89 9.96 -17.09
N SER A 140 5.00 10.11 -16.33
CA SER A 140 6.07 11.06 -16.63
C SER A 140 6.75 10.76 -17.96
N LEU A 141 7.12 9.51 -18.21
CA LEU A 141 7.75 9.10 -19.48
C LEU A 141 6.85 9.35 -20.69
N ARG A 142 5.52 9.25 -20.53
CA ARG A 142 4.56 9.66 -21.55
C ARG A 142 4.58 11.18 -21.79
N GLN A 143 4.64 11.98 -20.72
CA GLN A 143 4.73 13.44 -20.84
C GLN A 143 6.03 13.89 -21.53
N ASP A 144 7.13 13.17 -21.27
CA ASP A 144 8.43 13.40 -21.91
C ASP A 144 8.51 12.89 -23.36
N GLY A 145 7.44 12.24 -23.86
CA GLY A 145 7.37 11.69 -25.22
C GLY A 145 8.16 10.39 -25.44
N VAL A 146 8.64 9.75 -24.35
CA VAL A 146 9.32 8.44 -24.41
C VAL A 146 8.31 7.31 -24.62
N LEU A 147 7.13 7.41 -24.00
CA LEU A 147 6.01 6.51 -24.23
C LEU A 147 4.98 7.16 -25.17
N ASP A 148 4.33 6.32 -25.98
CA ASP A 148 3.26 6.77 -26.87
C ASP A 148 2.06 7.35 -26.07
N ALA A 149 1.41 8.37 -26.63
CA ALA A 149 0.29 9.05 -25.97
C ALA A 149 -0.93 8.14 -25.74
N SER A 150 -1.04 7.01 -26.46
CA SER A 150 -2.07 5.99 -26.25
C SER A 150 -1.96 5.24 -24.93
N PHE A 151 -0.79 5.26 -24.26
CA PHE A 151 -0.61 4.70 -22.92
C PHE A 151 -1.24 5.61 -21.86
N THR A 152 -2.57 5.71 -21.83
CA THR A 152 -3.31 6.44 -20.79
C THR A 152 -3.05 5.85 -19.40
N ASP A 153 -3.39 6.57 -18.33
CA ASP A 153 -3.15 6.09 -16.95
C ASP A 153 -3.88 4.77 -16.67
N ASP A 154 -5.10 4.63 -17.22
CA ASP A 154 -5.87 3.39 -17.18
C ASP A 154 -5.15 2.24 -17.90
N VAL A 155 -4.62 2.50 -19.11
CA VAL A 155 -3.88 1.49 -19.89
C VAL A 155 -2.59 1.09 -19.17
N ILE A 156 -1.86 2.05 -18.61
CA ILE A 156 -0.64 1.80 -17.83
C ILE A 156 -0.97 0.90 -16.64
N SER A 157 -1.99 1.26 -15.86
CA SER A 157 -2.38 0.49 -14.67
C SER A 157 -2.88 -0.91 -15.03
N GLN A 158 -3.71 -1.04 -16.06
CA GLN A 158 -4.20 -2.34 -16.52
C GLN A 158 -3.08 -3.24 -17.02
N ASN A 159 -2.16 -2.70 -17.84
CA ASN A 159 -1.02 -3.46 -18.35
C ASN A 159 -0.08 -3.89 -17.22
N PHE A 160 0.21 -3.00 -16.27
CA PHE A 160 1.03 -3.33 -15.10
C PHE A 160 0.39 -4.46 -14.31
N ALA A 161 -0.90 -4.33 -14.00
CA ALA A 161 -1.60 -5.30 -13.18
C ALA A 161 -1.76 -6.67 -13.88
N GLN A 162 -2.01 -6.67 -15.19
CA GLN A 162 -2.03 -7.88 -16.02
C GLN A 162 -0.65 -8.57 -16.03
N ALA A 163 0.44 -7.82 -16.17
CA ALA A 163 1.79 -8.35 -16.13
C ALA A 163 2.12 -8.98 -14.77
N ILE A 164 1.73 -8.33 -13.68
CA ILE A 164 1.86 -8.88 -12.32
C ILE A 164 1.02 -10.15 -12.16
N GLN A 165 -0.24 -10.15 -12.59
CA GLN A 165 -1.14 -11.31 -12.49
C GLN A 165 -0.57 -12.52 -13.24
N THR A 166 -0.08 -12.31 -14.46
CA THR A 166 0.59 -13.36 -15.24
C THR A 166 1.86 -13.84 -14.55
N GLY A 167 2.63 -12.93 -13.95
CA GLY A 167 3.83 -13.27 -13.19
C GLY A 167 3.55 -14.11 -11.94
N ILE A 168 2.50 -13.79 -11.19
CA ILE A 168 2.08 -14.53 -9.98
C ILE A 168 1.60 -15.93 -10.33
N SER A 169 1.02 -16.11 -11.52
CA SER A 169 0.44 -17.38 -11.97
C SER A 169 1.46 -18.36 -12.57
N LYS A 170 2.74 -17.99 -12.63
CA LYS A 170 3.84 -18.84 -13.08
C LYS A 170 4.46 -19.59 -11.91
#